data_AF-A0A8T3MWL7-F1
#
_entry.id   AF-A0A8T3MWL7-F1
#
_cell.length_a   1.000
_cell.length_b   1.000
_cell.length_c   1.000
_cell.angle_alpha   90.00
_cell.angle_beta   90.00
_cell.angle_gamma   90.00
#
_symmetry.space_group_name_H-M   'P 1'
#
loop_
_entity.id
_entity.type
_entity.pdbx_description
1 polymer ?
#
loop_
_entity_poly.entity_id
_entity_poly.type
_entity_poly.pdbx_seq_one_letter_code
_entity_poly.pdbx_strand_id
1 'polypeptide(L)'
;MPTPSVVAIIPVGALDGAKSRLGAVLDAEERLALTTGLVRRTIAAAMAATRIGEVLVVTPDDAVRTIAAQLGARPVRQRDGGLNRGIDAGRAEAIAAGASAILILPIDLPDVTPGAIDAVAAEADEPERPLV
;
A
#
# COMPACT_ATOMS: atom_id res chain seq x y z
N MET A 1 23.40 -5.54 14.33
CA MET A 1 22.57 -6.22 13.30
C MET A 1 22.21 -5.19 12.25
N PRO A 2 22.13 -5.52 10.94
CA PRO A 2 21.58 -4.57 9.98
C PRO A 2 20.17 -4.18 10.44
N THR A 3 19.82 -2.90 10.31
CA THR A 3 18.48 -2.40 10.62
C THR A 3 17.48 -3.17 9.76
N PRO A 4 16.38 -3.71 10.32
CA PRO A 4 15.39 -4.41 9.52
C PRO A 4 14.85 -3.49 8.43
N SER A 5 14.89 -3.95 7.18
CA SER A 5 14.31 -3.27 6.03
C SER A 5 12.86 -3.72 5.89
N VAL A 6 11.93 -2.92 6.44
CA VAL A 6 10.49 -3.13 6.28
C VAL A 6 10.07 -2.59 4.91
N VAL A 7 9.45 -3.45 4.11
CA VAL A 7 8.83 -3.03 2.84
C VAL A 7 7.33 -2.92 3.01
N ALA A 8 6.78 -1.73 2.76
CA ALA A 8 5.35 -1.51 2.73
C ALA A 8 4.78 -1.89 1.36
N ILE A 9 3.75 -2.72 1.32
CA ILE A 9 3.02 -3.08 0.10
C ILE A 9 1.63 -2.45 0.19
N ILE A 10 1.32 -1.57 -0.75
CA ILE A 10 0.01 -0.93 -0.90
C ILE A 10 -0.68 -1.57 -2.11
N PRO A 11 -1.57 -2.56 -1.90
CA PRO A 11 -2.31 -3.17 -2.98
C PRO A 11 -3.51 -2.30 -3.35
N VAL A 12 -3.61 -1.94 -4.63
CA VAL A 12 -4.70 -1.10 -5.15
C VAL A 12 -5.33 -1.80 -6.34
N GLY A 13 -6.61 -2.17 -6.22
CA GLY A 13 -7.40 -2.67 -7.35
C GLY A 13 -7.60 -1.60 -8.43
N ALA A 14 -8.34 -1.95 -9.49
CA ALA A 14 -8.79 -0.94 -10.44
C ALA A 14 -9.63 0.12 -9.72
N LEU A 15 -9.44 1.40 -10.07
CA LEU A 15 -10.22 2.49 -9.50
C LEU A 15 -11.70 2.42 -9.96
N ASP A 16 -11.94 1.87 -11.16
CA ASP A 16 -13.27 1.60 -11.67
C ASP A 16 -14.04 0.63 -10.78
N GLY A 17 -15.21 1.06 -10.31
CA GLY A 17 -16.06 0.28 -9.41
C GLY A 17 -15.54 0.17 -7.97
N ALA A 18 -14.44 0.85 -7.63
CA ALA A 18 -13.96 0.94 -6.26
C ALA A 18 -15.02 1.58 -5.34
N LYS A 19 -15.03 1.15 -4.08
CA LYS A 19 -15.96 1.64 -3.05
C LYS A 19 -17.43 1.56 -3.47
N SER A 20 -17.80 0.55 -4.27
CA SER A 20 -19.17 0.34 -4.75
C SER A 20 -20.24 0.32 -3.66
N ARG A 21 -19.87 -0.08 -2.43
CA ARG A 21 -20.74 -0.02 -1.24
C ARG A 21 -21.17 1.40 -0.84
N LEU A 22 -20.45 2.43 -1.28
CA LEU A 22 -20.80 3.85 -1.11
C LEU A 22 -21.67 4.41 -2.24
N GLY A 23 -22.03 3.60 -3.25
CA GLY A 23 -22.77 4.05 -4.44
C GLY A 23 -24.18 4.58 -4.16
N ALA A 24 -24.72 4.38 -2.95
CA ALA A 24 -25.98 4.98 -2.52
C ALA A 24 -25.84 6.44 -2.05
N VAL A 25 -24.61 6.88 -1.74
CA VAL A 25 -24.31 8.21 -1.17
C VAL A 25 -23.43 9.04 -2.11
N LEU A 26 -22.58 8.37 -2.88
CA LEU A 26 -21.62 9.01 -3.78
C LEU A 26 -21.84 8.55 -5.21
N ASP A 27 -21.79 9.47 -6.16
CA ASP A 27 -21.80 9.15 -7.57
C ASP A 27 -20.45 8.55 -8.03
N ALA A 28 -20.32 8.23 -9.32
CA ALA A 28 -19.11 7.60 -9.85
C ALA A 28 -17.87 8.52 -9.77
N GLU A 29 -18.04 9.81 -10.01
CA GLU A 29 -16.96 10.79 -9.99
C GLU A 29 -16.49 11.04 -8.55
N GLU A 30 -17.42 11.16 -7.61
CA GLU A 30 -17.14 11.30 -6.18
C GLU A 30 -16.42 10.07 -5.62
N ARG A 31 -16.83 8.85 -6.01
CA ARG A 31 -16.14 7.62 -5.60
C ARG A 31 -14.73 7.54 -6.16
N LEU A 32 -14.53 7.96 -7.41
CA LEU A 32 -13.20 8.02 -8.01
C LEU A 32 -12.33 9.03 -7.26
N ALA A 33 -12.82 10.25 -7.05
CA ALA A 33 -12.13 11.31 -6.33
C ALA A 33 -11.74 10.87 -4.90
N LEU A 34 -12.69 10.26 -4.17
CA LEU A 34 -12.44 9.71 -2.84
C LEU A 34 -11.34 8.63 -2.87
N THR A 35 -11.45 7.68 -3.79
CA THR A 35 -10.48 6.57 -3.89
C THR A 35 -9.09 7.08 -4.26
N THR A 36 -8.99 8.00 -5.22
CA THR A 36 -7.72 8.65 -5.59
C THR A 36 -7.14 9.45 -4.42
N GLY A 37 -7.96 10.17 -3.66
CA GLY A 37 -7.54 10.90 -2.46
C GLY A 37 -6.97 9.98 -1.39
N LEU A 38 -7.65 8.86 -1.14
CA LEU A 38 -7.20 7.82 -0.22
C LEU A 38 -5.88 7.17 -0.67
N VAL A 39 -5.75 6.80 -1.94
CA VAL A 39 -4.49 6.28 -2.51
C VAL A 39 -3.34 7.25 -2.28
N ARG A 40 -3.52 8.54 -2.64
CA ARG A 40 -2.51 9.58 -2.44
C ARG A 40 -2.12 9.72 -0.98
N ARG A 41 -3.11 9.73 -0.08
CA ARG A 41 -2.89 9.84 1.37
C ARG A 41 -2.08 8.65 1.89
N THR A 42 -2.50 7.43 1.58
CA THR A 42 -1.84 6.22 2.06
C THR A 42 -0.39 6.13 1.57
N ILE A 43 -0.15 6.42 0.28
CA ILE A 43 1.22 6.43 -0.27
C ILE A 43 2.05 7.53 0.41
N ALA A 44 1.53 8.76 0.52
CA ALA A 44 2.26 9.85 1.16
C ALA A 44 2.58 9.56 2.63
N ALA A 45 1.65 8.96 3.38
CA ALA A 45 1.88 8.56 4.76
C ALA A 45 2.96 7.49 4.88
N ALA A 46 2.95 6.47 4.01
CA ALA A 46 3.96 5.42 3.99
C ALA A 46 5.34 5.94 3.58
N MET A 47 5.41 6.85 2.60
CA MET A 47 6.66 7.49 2.18
C MET A 47 7.26 8.41 3.24
N ALA A 48 6.44 8.96 4.14
CA ALA A 48 6.89 9.80 5.24
C ALA A 48 7.18 9.02 6.53
N ALA A 49 6.87 7.72 6.57
CA ALA A 49 7.17 6.84 7.69
C ALA A 49 8.68 6.56 7.76
N THR A 50 9.26 6.61 8.95
CA THR A 50 10.71 6.54 9.15
C THR A 50 11.26 5.12 9.22
N ARG A 51 10.39 4.14 9.48
CA ARG A 51 10.74 2.72 9.59
C ARG A 51 10.52 1.92 8.31
N ILE A 52 9.97 2.55 7.27
CA ILE A 52 9.73 1.92 5.97
C ILE A 52 10.92 2.18 5.06
N GLY A 53 11.59 1.12 4.63
CA GLY A 53 12.73 1.21 3.71
C GLY A 53 12.33 1.36 2.25
N GLU A 54 11.21 0.75 1.85
CA GLU A 54 10.66 0.85 0.49
C GLU A 54 9.13 0.77 0.52
N VAL A 55 8.48 1.51 -0.38
CA VAL A 55 7.03 1.44 -0.60
C VAL A 55 6.77 0.89 -1.99
N LEU A 56 6.10 -0.26 -2.06
CA LEU A 56 5.61 -0.91 -3.28
C LEU A 56 4.13 -0.62 -3.46
N VAL A 57 3.75 -0.07 -4.61
CA VAL A 57 2.33 0.09 -4.98
C VAL A 57 1.99 -0.92 -6.06
N VAL A 58 1.25 -1.96 -5.70
CA VAL A 58 0.87 -3.04 -6.62
C VAL A 58 -0.51 -2.77 -7.17
N THR A 59 -0.63 -2.60 -8.49
CA THR A 59 -1.90 -2.23 -9.10
C THR A 59 -1.96 -2.58 -10.60
N PRO A 60 -3.15 -2.93 -11.13
CA PRO A 60 -3.35 -3.02 -12.58
C PRO A 60 -3.56 -1.63 -13.22
N ASP A 61 -3.91 -0.61 -12.42
CA ASP A 61 -4.37 0.70 -12.86
C ASP A 61 -3.19 1.63 -13.21
N ASP A 62 -3.21 2.18 -14.43
CA ASP A 62 -2.15 3.04 -14.94
C ASP A 62 -2.09 4.39 -14.20
N ALA A 63 -3.23 4.96 -13.81
CA ALA A 63 -3.28 6.22 -13.06
C ALA A 63 -2.69 6.06 -11.66
N VAL A 64 -2.98 4.94 -10.98
CA VAL A 64 -2.41 4.64 -9.66
C VAL A 64 -0.89 4.48 -9.73
N ARG A 65 -0.35 3.83 -10.77
CA ARG A 65 1.11 3.73 -10.94
C ARG A 65 1.75 5.10 -11.17
N THR A 66 1.12 5.97 -11.94
CA THR A 66 1.60 7.36 -12.12
C THR A 66 1.61 8.11 -10.79
N ILE A 67 0.56 7.99 -9.97
CA ILE A 67 0.50 8.59 -8.64
C ILE A 67 1.62 8.06 -7.74
N ALA A 68 1.84 6.75 -7.72
CA ALA A 68 2.89 6.13 -6.93
C ALA A 68 4.28 6.67 -7.31
N ALA A 69 4.60 6.69 -8.61
CA ALA A 69 5.87 7.20 -9.11
C ALA A 69 6.07 8.69 -8.76
N GLN A 70 5.02 9.52 -8.88
CA GLN A 70 5.07 10.94 -8.52
C GLN A 70 5.34 11.17 -7.03
N LEU A 71 4.89 10.26 -6.17
CA LEU A 71 5.10 10.32 -4.72
C LEU A 71 6.40 9.63 -4.27
N GLY A 72 7.19 9.08 -5.21
CA GLY A 72 8.45 8.41 -4.91
C GLY A 72 8.33 6.94 -4.50
N ALA A 73 7.12 6.37 -4.53
CA ALA A 73 6.92 4.94 -4.33
C ALA A 73 7.22 4.14 -5.60
N ARG A 74 7.63 2.88 -5.46
CA ARG A 74 7.90 1.99 -6.60
C ARG A 74 6.60 1.36 -7.10
N PRO A 75 6.13 1.67 -8.33
CA PRO A 75 4.95 1.03 -8.89
C PRO A 75 5.29 -0.38 -9.40
N VAL A 76 4.45 -1.35 -9.07
CA VAL A 76 4.51 -2.73 -9.58
C VAL A 76 3.23 -3.00 -10.35
N ARG A 77 3.37 -3.33 -11.64
CA ARG A 77 2.20 -3.68 -12.47
C ARG A 77 1.67 -5.04 -12.04
N GLN A 78 0.43 -5.06 -11.57
CA GLN A 78 -0.32 -6.30 -11.38
C GLN A 78 -0.82 -6.80 -12.74
N ARG A 79 -0.44 -8.02 -13.11
CA ARG A 79 -0.84 -8.66 -14.38
C ARG A 79 -2.07 -9.55 -14.21
N ASP A 80 -2.15 -10.24 -13.07
CA ASP A 80 -3.22 -11.19 -12.78
C ASP A 80 -4.34 -10.53 -11.96
N GLY A 81 -5.58 -10.98 -12.15
CA GLY A 81 -6.73 -10.42 -11.42
C GLY A 81 -6.72 -10.77 -9.92
N GLY A 82 -7.28 -9.86 -9.11
CA GLY A 82 -7.58 -10.09 -7.69
C GLY A 82 -6.53 -9.52 -6.72
N LEU A 83 -7.01 -8.95 -5.61
CA LEU A 83 -6.18 -8.25 -4.62
C LEU A 83 -5.08 -9.15 -4.02
N ASN A 84 -5.44 -10.38 -3.63
CA ASN A 84 -4.51 -11.32 -3.02
C ASN A 84 -3.35 -11.70 -3.96
N ARG A 85 -3.62 -11.84 -5.26
CA ARG A 85 -2.57 -12.09 -6.26
C ARG A 85 -1.63 -10.89 -6.38
N GLY A 86 -2.15 -9.67 -6.27
CA GLY A 86 -1.33 -8.45 -6.19
C GLY A 86 -0.44 -8.44 -4.94
N ILE A 87 -0.99 -8.81 -3.78
CA ILE A 87 -0.24 -8.93 -2.53
C ILE A 87 0.88 -9.98 -2.67
N ASP A 88 0.58 -11.15 -3.22
CA ASP A 88 1.57 -12.21 -3.43
C ASP A 88 2.72 -11.75 -4.34
N ALA A 89 2.40 -11.02 -5.41
CA ALA A 89 3.39 -10.45 -6.32
C ALA A 89 4.27 -9.41 -5.62
N GLY A 90 3.68 -8.48 -4.87
CA GLY A 90 4.42 -7.50 -4.07
C GLY A 90 5.29 -8.17 -3.01
N ARG A 91 4.81 -9.24 -2.39
CA ARG A 91 5.54 -10.01 -1.40
C ARG A 91 6.75 -10.70 -2.02
N ALA A 92 6.61 -11.30 -3.20
CA ALA A 92 7.71 -11.92 -3.92
C ALA A 92 8.80 -10.89 -4.29
N GLU A 93 8.39 -9.72 -4.76
CA GLU A 93 9.28 -8.59 -5.06
C GLU A 93 10.05 -8.11 -3.82
N ALA A 94 9.36 -7.91 -2.69
CA ALA A 94 9.97 -7.49 -1.44
C ALA A 94 10.99 -8.52 -0.91
N ILE A 95 10.65 -9.82 -0.96
CA ILE A 95 11.55 -10.90 -0.54
C ILE A 95 12.78 -10.95 -1.46
N ALA A 96 12.59 -10.82 -2.78
CA ALA A 96 13.70 -10.81 -3.73
C ALA A 96 14.66 -9.61 -3.51
N ALA A 97 14.14 -8.49 -3.03
CA ALA A 97 14.91 -7.31 -2.64
C ALA A 97 15.56 -7.42 -1.24
N GLY A 98 15.35 -8.52 -0.51
CA GLY A 98 15.95 -8.76 0.81
C GLY A 98 15.21 -8.11 1.98
N ALA A 99 13.90 -7.86 1.86
CA ALA A 99 13.07 -7.37 2.95
C ALA A 99 13.15 -8.31 4.17
N SER A 100 13.39 -7.76 5.36
CA SER A 100 13.37 -8.54 6.60
C SER A 100 11.96 -8.66 7.17
N ALA A 101 11.06 -7.74 6.79
CA ALA A 101 9.66 -7.75 7.15
C ALA A 101 8.83 -7.05 6.07
N ILE A 102 7.53 -7.35 6.04
CA ILE A 102 6.58 -6.81 5.08
C ILE A 102 5.37 -6.28 5.83
N LEU A 103 4.95 -5.06 5.48
CA LEU A 103 3.72 -4.45 5.97
C LEU A 103 2.73 -4.30 4.81
N ILE A 104 1.57 -4.94 4.89
CA ILE A 104 0.50 -4.75 3.91
C ILE A 104 -0.37 -3.58 4.38
N LEU A 105 -0.41 -2.51 3.60
CA LEU A 105 -1.11 -1.28 3.96
C LEU A 105 -2.31 -1.05 3.02
N PRO A 106 -3.54 -1.32 3.45
CA PRO A 106 -4.73 -1.07 2.63
C PRO A 106 -5.01 0.43 2.49
N ILE A 107 -5.68 0.80 1.41
CA ILE A 107 -5.98 2.22 1.07
C ILE A 107 -7.25 2.76 1.74
N ASP A 108 -7.99 1.96 2.48
CA ASP A 108 -9.26 2.36 3.12
C ASP A 108 -9.10 2.91 4.54
N LEU A 109 -7.91 3.42 4.85
CA LEU A 109 -7.55 4.05 6.12
C LEU A 109 -7.52 5.59 5.97
N PRO A 110 -8.68 6.29 6.08
CA PRO A 110 -8.77 7.73 5.82
C PRO A 110 -7.93 8.59 6.78
N ASP A 111 -7.63 8.05 7.97
CA ASP A 111 -6.87 8.74 9.01
C ASP A 111 -5.45 8.19 9.16
N VAL A 112 -4.95 7.42 8.18
CA VAL A 112 -3.57 6.89 8.22
C VAL A 112 -2.55 8.02 8.39
N THR A 113 -1.57 7.79 9.27
CA THR A 113 -0.48 8.72 9.56
C THR A 113 0.87 7.98 9.53
N PRO A 114 1.98 8.69 9.26
CA PRO A 114 3.32 8.09 9.33
C PRO A 114 3.62 7.46 10.69
N GLY A 115 3.24 8.13 11.78
CA GLY A 115 3.47 7.63 13.14
C GLY A 115 2.69 6.33 13.45
N ALA A 116 1.47 6.19 12.93
CA ALA A 116 0.72 4.93 13.07
C ALA A 116 1.37 3.79 12.27
N ILE A 117 1.89 4.09 11.08
CA ILE A 117 2.64 3.11 10.27
C ILE A 117 3.93 2.69 10.99
N ASP A 118 4.69 3.65 11.52
CA ASP A 118 5.92 3.40 12.26
C ASP A 118 5.65 2.58 13.53
N ALA A 119 4.54 2.83 14.23
CA ALA A 119 4.16 2.05 15.40
C ALA A 119 3.91 0.57 15.07
N VAL A 120 3.20 0.28 13.97
CA VAL A 120 2.98 -1.11 13.52
C VAL A 120 4.26 -1.73 12.99
N ALA A 121 5.08 -0.97 12.25
CA ALA A 121 6.35 -1.45 11.72
C ALA A 121 7.39 -1.76 12.80
N ALA A 122 7.30 -1.12 13.98
CA ALA A 122 8.20 -1.39 15.10
C ALA A 122 8.06 -2.80 15.66
N GLU A 123 6.86 -3.39 15.60
CA GLU A 123 6.61 -4.76 16.06
C GLU A 123 7.36 -5.81 15.24
N ALA A 124 7.83 -5.48 14.03
CA ALA A 124 8.65 -6.36 13.21
C ALA A 124 10.06 -6.60 13.79
N ASP A 125 10.49 -5.80 14.78
CA ASP A 125 11.72 -6.01 15.52
C ASP A 125 11.61 -7.19 16.51
N GLU A 126 10.39 -7.63 16.84
CA GLU A 126 10.09 -8.70 17.80
C GLU A 126 9.45 -9.92 17.07
N PRO A 127 10.25 -10.74 16.36
CA PRO A 127 9.75 -11.77 15.43
C PRO A 127 9.03 -12.96 16.10
N GLU A 128 8.84 -12.96 17.42
CA GLU A 128 8.29 -14.11 18.14
C GLU A 128 6.77 -14.29 17.99
N ARG A 129 6.05 -13.33 17.39
CA ARG A 129 4.61 -13.48 17.13
C ARG A 129 4.18 -12.94 15.77
N PRO A 130 3.46 -13.73 14.95
CA PRO A 130 2.78 -13.18 13.79
C PRO A 130 1.74 -12.15 14.25
N LEU A 131 1.84 -10.92 13.73
CA LEU A 131 0.76 -9.95 13.81
C LEU A 131 -0.25 -10.33 12.73
N VAL A 132 -1.45 -10.73 13.16
CA VAL A 132 -2.59 -11.04 12.27
C VAL A 132 -3.61 -9.94 12.40
#